data_AF-A0A942G061-F1
#
_entry.id   AF-A0A942G061-F1
#
_cell.length_a   1.000
_cell.length_b   1.000
_cell.length_c   1.000
_cell.angle_alpha   90.00
_cell.angle_beta   90.00
_cell.angle_gamma   90.00
#
_symmetry.space_group_name_H-M   'P 1'
#
loop_
_entity.id
_entity.type
_entity.pdbx_description
1 polymer ?
#
loop_
_entity_poly.entity_id
_entity_poly.type
_entity_poly.pdbx_seq_one_letter_code
_entity_poly.pdbx_strand_id
1 'polypeptide(L)' 'LLDLNDPSRVLKRPTEPILVPEETWEIRGDVPNVVFGCANPVIAGEVYLYYGGADRVIGLATAPLAELLTWVLAAG' A
#
# COMPACT_ATOMS: atom_id res chain seq x y z
N LEU A 1 6.84 2.11 -9.39
CA LEU A 1 8.27 1.74 -9.53
C LEU A 1 9.03 2.93 -10.15
N LEU A 2 10.09 3.37 -9.49
CA LEU A 2 10.94 4.47 -9.93
C LEU A 2 12.30 3.93 -10.39
N ASP A 3 13.01 4.69 -11.21
CA ASP A 3 14.39 4.36 -11.58
C ASP A 3 15.31 4.48 -10.35
N LEU A 4 16.24 3.53 -10.23
CA LEU A 4 17.12 3.40 -9.06
C LEU A 4 18.16 4.54 -8.99
N ASN A 5 18.60 5.06 -10.13
CA ASN A 5 19.63 6.11 -10.22
C ASN A 5 19.02 7.50 -10.35
N ASP A 6 17.84 7.61 -10.98
CA ASP A 6 17.10 8.87 -11.13
C ASP A 6 15.63 8.69 -10.73
N PRO A 7 15.27 8.87 -9.45
CA PRO A 7 13.92 8.62 -8.95
C PRO A 7 12.86 9.58 -9.50
N SER A 8 13.24 10.65 -10.21
CA SER A 8 12.29 11.51 -10.92
C SER A 8 11.61 10.79 -12.10
N ARG A 9 12.23 9.70 -12.59
CA ARG A 9 11.73 8.88 -13.69
C ARG A 9 10.84 7.75 -13.17
N VAL A 10 9.56 7.81 -13.54
CA VAL A 10 8.58 6.75 -13.26
C VAL A 10 8.74 5.64 -14.30
N LEU A 11 9.09 4.43 -13.85
CA LEU A 11 9.22 3.26 -14.72
C LEU A 11 7.90 2.51 -14.91
N LYS A 12 7.13 2.36 -13.82
CA LYS A 12 5.83 1.68 -13.80
C LYS A 12 4.92 2.31 -12.76
N ARG A 13 3.63 2.42 -13.08
CA ARG A 13 2.57 2.86 -12.17
C ARG A 13 1.31 2.03 -12.44
N PRO A 14 0.94 1.11 -11.54
CA PRO A 14 -0.30 0.33 -11.67
C PRO A 14 -1.52 1.25 -11.76
N THR A 15 -2.52 0.84 -12.55
CA THR A 15 -3.82 1.52 -12.64
C THR A 15 -4.76 1.13 -11.50
N GLU A 16 -4.61 -0.09 -10.99
CA GLU A 16 -5.42 -0.64 -9.90
C GLU A 16 -4.78 -0.36 -8.52
N PRO A 17 -5.60 -0.15 -7.47
CA PRO A 17 -5.10 -0.01 -6.11
C PRO A 17 -4.63 -1.35 -5.53
N ILE A 18 -3.64 -1.30 -4.63
CA ILE A 18 -3.20 -2.48 -3.86
C ILE A 18 -4.05 -2.74 -2.61
N LEU A 19 -4.76 -1.72 -2.13
CA LEU A 19 -5.60 -1.76 -0.94
C LEU A 19 -6.73 -0.73 -1.12
N VAL A 20 -7.95 -1.13 -0.80
CA VAL A 20 -9.14 -0.27 -0.77
C VAL A 20 -9.88 -0.48 0.56
N PRO A 21 -10.69 0.47 1.02
CA PRO A 21 -11.48 0.30 2.24
C PRO A 21 -12.56 -0.78 2.03
N GLU A 22 -12.51 -1.84 2.81
CA GLU A 22 -13.51 -2.93 2.81
C GLU A 22 -14.00 -3.26 4.21
N GLU A 23 -13.08 -3.20 5.19
CA GLU A 23 -13.38 -3.60 6.56
C GLU A 23 -14.18 -2.54 7.30
N THR A 24 -14.95 -2.97 8.32
CA THR A 24 -15.89 -2.09 9.02
C THR A 24 -15.20 -0.85 9.61
N TRP A 25 -13.96 -1.01 10.09
CA TRP A 25 -13.15 0.07 10.67
C TRP A 25 -12.47 0.98 9.63
N GLU A 26 -12.53 0.65 8.34
CA GLU A 26 -12.02 1.45 7.22
C GLU A 26 -13.16 2.23 6.56
N ILE A 27 -14.36 1.64 6.51
CA ILE A 27 -15.56 2.26 5.93
C ILE A 27 -16.28 3.17 6.94
N ARG A 28 -16.12 2.97 8.25
CA ARG A 28 -16.77 3.75 9.31
C ARG A 28 -15.76 4.28 10.33
N GLY A 29 -15.69 5.60 10.45
CA GLY A 29 -14.84 6.30 11.42
C GLY A 29 -15.11 7.79 11.42
N ASP A 30 -14.09 8.58 11.74
CA ASP A 30 -14.20 10.05 11.74
C ASP A 30 -14.23 10.60 10.31
N VAL A 31 -13.53 9.91 9.39
CA VAL A 31 -13.66 10.09 7.94
C VAL A 31 -13.97 8.72 7.32
N PRO A 32 -15.17 8.51 6.74
CA PRO A 32 -15.55 7.21 6.19
C PRO A 32 -14.82 6.88 4.88
N ASN A 33 -14.65 5.58 4.61
CA ASN A 33 -14.02 5.03 3.40
C ASN A 33 -12.56 5.47 3.22
N VAL A 34 -11.75 5.35 4.27
CA VAL A 34 -10.33 5.72 4.24
C VAL A 34 -9.44 4.54 4.64
N VAL A 35 -8.48 4.26 3.76
CA VAL A 35 -7.23 3.57 4.07
C VAL A 35 -6.09 4.49 3.67
N PHE A 36 -5.15 4.77 4.57
CA PHE A 36 -4.05 5.70 4.30
C PHE A 36 -2.72 5.18 4.84
N GLY A 37 -1.82 4.76 3.94
CA GLY A 37 -0.51 4.19 4.31
C GLY A 37 0.44 5.21 4.93
N CYS A 38 0.99 4.91 6.11
CA CYS A 38 1.87 5.82 6.87
C CYS A 38 3.28 5.25 7.10
N ALA A 39 3.43 3.92 7.19
CA ALA A 39 4.73 3.27 7.33
C ALA A 39 4.73 1.88 6.67
N ASN A 40 5.85 1.51 6.05
CA ASN A 40 5.97 0.28 5.28
C ASN A 40 7.35 -0.42 5.44
N PRO A 41 7.81 -0.75 6.68
CA PRO A 41 9.06 -1.46 6.87
C PRO A 41 9.04 -2.82 6.15
N VAL A 42 10.20 -3.20 5.62
CA VAL A 42 10.43 -4.52 5.01
C VAL A 42 11.29 -5.33 5.96
N ILE A 43 10.77 -6.44 6.46
CA ILE A 43 11.44 -7.31 7.43
C ILE A 43 11.43 -8.73 6.87
N ALA A 44 12.62 -9.31 6.68
CA ALA A 44 12.79 -10.66 6.14
C ALA A 44 12.05 -10.91 4.80
N GLY A 45 11.91 -9.87 3.95
CA GLY A 45 11.23 -9.95 2.66
C GLY A 45 9.72 -9.68 2.70
N GLU A 46 9.14 -9.47 3.89
CA GLU A 46 7.73 -9.14 4.09
C GLU A 46 7.57 -7.62 4.26
N VAL A 47 6.63 -7.02 3.54
CA VAL A 47 6.22 -5.62 3.73
C VAL A 47 5.14 -5.57 4.81
N TYR A 48 5.34 -4.71 5.81
CA TYR A 48 4.35 -4.43 6.86
C TYR A 48 3.76 -3.04 6.62
N LEU A 49 2.61 -2.95 5.96
CA LEU A 49 1.91 -1.69 5.70
C LEU A 49 1.05 -1.30 6.92
N TYR A 50 1.54 -0.35 7.71
CA TYR A 50 0.75 0.34 8.72
C TYR A 50 -0.04 1.46 8.06
N TYR A 51 -1.36 1.42 8.21
CA TYR A 51 -2.26 2.38 7.57
C TYR A 51 -3.31 2.90 8.55
N GLY A 52 -3.77 4.14 8.35
CA GLY A 52 -4.92 4.69 9.04
C GLY A 52 -6.22 4.12 8.45
N GLY A 53 -7.11 3.64 9.31
CA GLY A 53 -8.46 3.21 8.98
C GLY A 53 -9.48 4.24 9.44
N ALA A 54 -10.23 4.80 8.48
CA ALA A 54 -11.30 5.78 8.69
C ALA A 54 -10.94 6.99 9.60
N ASP A 55 -9.70 7.47 9.53
CA ASP A 55 -9.09 8.50 10.40
C ASP A 55 -9.27 8.24 11.91
N ARG A 56 -9.46 6.98 12.30
CA ARG A 56 -9.84 6.58 13.67
C ARG A 56 -8.88 5.58 14.29
N VAL A 57 -8.44 4.59 13.52
CA VAL A 57 -7.63 3.46 13.99
C VAL A 57 -6.39 3.27 13.13
N ILE A 58 -5.45 2.45 13.61
CA ILE A 58 -4.32 1.97 12.83
C ILE A 58 -4.55 0.49 12.51
N GLY A 59 -4.53 0.16 11.22
CA GLY A 59 -4.53 -1.20 10.69
C GLY A 59 -3.14 -1.64 10.25
N LEU A 60 -2.99 -2.95 10.04
CA LEU A 60 -1.78 -3.57 9.50
C LEU A 60 -2.17 -4.56 8.40
N ALA A 61 -1.63 -4.36 7.21
CA ALA A 61 -1.65 -5.34 6.12
C ALA A 61 -0.23 -5.81 5.83
N THR A 62 -0.08 -7.07 5.41
CA THR A 62 1.23 -7.63 5.04
C THR A 62 1.20 -8.25 3.65
N ALA A 63 2.32 -8.19 2.95
CA ALA A 63 2.51 -8.90 1.69
C ALA A 63 4.01 -9.15 1.44
N PRO A 64 4.38 -10.24 0.74
CA PRO A 64 5.75 -10.45 0.31
C PRO A 64 6.20 -9.34 -0.67
N LEU A 65 7.35 -8.72 -0.43
CA LEU A 65 7.89 -7.67 -1.30
C LEU A 65 8.10 -8.18 -2.73
N ALA A 66 8.55 -9.43 -2.88
CA ALA A 66 8.76 -10.05 -4.18
C ALA A 66 7.46 -10.11 -5.00
N GLU A 67 6.35 -10.49 -4.36
CA GLU A 67 5.04 -10.56 -5.04
C GLU A 67 4.52 -9.18 -5.43
N LEU A 68 4.67 -8.17 -4.56
CA LEU A 68 4.33 -6.79 -4.90
C LEU A 68 5.14 -6.28 -6.09
N LEU A 69 6.45 -6.57 -6.15
CA LEU A 69 7.29 -6.20 -7.28
C LEU A 69 6.88 -6.92 -8.57
N THR A 70 6.61 -8.22 -8.49
CA THR A 70 6.09 -9.00 -9.64
C THR A 70 4.78 -8.41 -10.13
N TRP A 71 3.86 -8.08 -9.23
CA TRP A 71 2.58 -7.47 -9.57
C TRP A 71 2.75 -6.09 -10.24
N VAL A 72 3.59 -5.19 -9.70
CA VAL A 72 3.85 -3.88 -10.31
C VAL A 72 4.47 -3.99 -11.71
N LEU A 73 5.34 -4.98 -11.94
CA LEU A 73 5.96 -5.20 -13.24
C LEU A 73 4.98 -5.79 -14.27
N ALA A 74 4.04 -6.62 -13.81
CA ALA A 74 2.99 -7.21 -14.63
C ALA A 74 1.82 -6.24 -14.90
N ALA A 75 1.63 -5.25 -14.04
CA ALA A 75 0.59 -4.24 -14.20
C ALA A 75 0.80 -3.42 -15.50
N GLY A 76 -0.33 -3.16 -16.18
CA GLY A 76 -0.42 -2.42 -17.44
C GLY A 76 0.12 -1.00 -17.32
#